data_AF-A0A0D0KZE6-F1
#
_entry.id   AF-A0A0D0KZE6-F1
#
_cell.length_a   1.000
_cell.length_b   1.000
_cell.length_c   1.000
_cell.angle_alpha   90.00
_cell.angle_beta   90.00
_cell.angle_gamma   90.00
#
_symmetry.space_group_name_H-M   'P 1'
#
loop_
_entity.id
_entity.type
_entity.pdbx_description
1 polymer ?
#
loop_
_entity_poly.entity_id
_entity_poly.type
_entity_poly.pdbx_seq_one_letter_code
_entity_poly.pdbx_strand_id
1 'polypeptide(L)'
;MQELNELKQELATLTTDKESLELRYAELQKVESEAPQNWSHLGNAVGSSEFYAAQEQRMTAGMQLDEVKSRIERLNRRIQYLEQLAGANKAILAANEAELLARQSVERLEASAKRIAGKLTEMRKANRTAFEQASHAEQEAAQSIATAASSGEPTAEKAAQTKMAKAAEGMAKVKAERQANQPLLRAFEAEATTISGQLEVAQEQLRSAIAASSRAMALKLGADWDQAAGALVAIGAELIKHGAGHQLTSLKVPTFAPGNRTYTQYELRDLANGKAA
;
A
#
# COMPACT_ATOMS: atom_id res chain seq x y z
N MET A 1 15.80 2.95 -24.26
CA MET A 1 14.77 3.15 -25.31
C MET A 1 14.95 2.21 -26.49
N GLN A 2 16.18 2.05 -27.02
CA GLN A 2 16.44 1.09 -28.11
C GLN A 2 16.14 -0.37 -27.71
N GLU A 3 16.63 -0.84 -26.56
CA GLU A 3 16.30 -2.17 -26.00
C GLU A 3 14.78 -2.39 -25.85
N LEU A 4 14.03 -1.38 -25.39
CA LEU A 4 12.57 -1.49 -25.24
C LEU A 4 11.86 -1.70 -26.59
N ASN A 5 12.32 -1.02 -27.64
CA ASN A 5 11.74 -1.16 -28.97
C ASN A 5 12.08 -2.53 -29.58
N GLU A 6 13.31 -3.02 -29.39
CA GLU A 6 13.74 -4.35 -29.82
C GLU A 6 12.91 -5.45 -29.13
N LEU A 7 12.71 -5.36 -27.82
CA LEU A 7 11.89 -6.32 -27.06
C LEU A 7 10.42 -6.31 -27.51
N LYS A 8 9.86 -5.14 -27.86
CA LYS A 8 8.49 -5.03 -28.38
C LYS A 8 8.36 -5.65 -29.78
N GLN A 9 9.38 -5.54 -30.61
CA GLN A 9 9.43 -6.21 -31.91
C GLN A 9 9.52 -7.73 -31.74
N GLU A 10 10.40 -8.21 -30.85
CA GLU A 10 10.51 -9.65 -30.53
C GLU A 10 9.19 -10.20 -29.97
N LEU A 11 8.49 -9.43 -29.13
CA LEU A 11 7.18 -9.82 -28.62
C LEU A 11 6.15 -9.97 -29.75
N ALA A 12 6.15 -9.06 -30.72
CA ALA A 12 5.24 -9.12 -31.86
C ALA A 12 5.51 -10.37 -32.71
N THR A 13 6.78 -10.66 -33.02
CA THR A 13 7.16 -11.86 -33.80
C THR A 13 6.76 -13.13 -33.07
N LEU A 14 7.06 -13.25 -31.77
CA LEU A 14 6.70 -14.43 -30.98
C LEU A 14 5.19 -14.62 -30.83
N THR A 15 4.42 -13.53 -30.85
CA THR A 15 2.96 -13.62 -30.81
C THR A 15 2.42 -14.25 -32.09
N THR A 16 2.94 -13.83 -33.25
CA THR A 16 2.62 -14.46 -34.54
C THR A 16 3.08 -15.92 -34.60
N ASP A 17 4.29 -16.21 -34.11
CA ASP A 17 4.82 -17.58 -34.06
C ASP A 17 3.94 -18.47 -33.18
N LYS A 18 3.50 -17.97 -32.01
CA LYS A 18 2.58 -18.66 -31.11
C LYS A 18 1.27 -19.00 -31.83
N GLU A 19 0.65 -18.04 -32.52
CA GLU A 19 -0.59 -18.28 -33.27
C GLU A 19 -0.41 -19.35 -34.34
N SER A 20 0.72 -19.32 -35.07
CA SER A 20 1.04 -20.34 -36.07
C SER A 20 1.24 -21.74 -35.46
N LEU A 21 1.89 -21.83 -34.29
CA LEU A 21 2.10 -23.07 -33.56
C LEU A 21 0.80 -23.62 -32.97
N GLU A 22 -0.11 -22.76 -32.52
CA GLU A 22 -1.43 -23.17 -32.03
C GLU A 22 -2.27 -23.79 -33.15
N LEU A 23 -2.25 -23.21 -34.35
CA LEU A 23 -2.90 -23.79 -35.54
C LEU A 23 -2.29 -25.15 -35.89
N ARG A 24 -0.96 -25.23 -35.99
CA ARG A 24 -0.26 -26.48 -36.30
C ARG A 24 -0.52 -27.56 -35.26
N TYR A 25 -0.54 -27.20 -33.97
CA TYR A 25 -0.83 -28.14 -32.89
C TYR A 25 -2.24 -28.71 -33.02
N ALA A 26 -3.24 -27.86 -33.30
CA ALA A 26 -4.62 -28.29 -33.49
C ALA A 26 -4.79 -29.20 -34.72
N GLU A 27 -4.11 -28.88 -35.82
CA GLU A 27 -4.09 -29.73 -37.02
C GLU A 27 -3.47 -31.11 -36.74
N LEU A 28 -2.31 -31.15 -36.06
CA LEU A 28 -1.64 -32.40 -35.69
C LEU A 28 -2.48 -33.24 -34.71
N GLN A 29 -3.19 -32.59 -33.78
CA GLN A 29 -4.13 -33.27 -32.89
C GLN A 29 -5.28 -33.90 -33.66
N LYS A 30 -5.79 -33.23 -34.70
CA LYS A 30 -6.82 -33.78 -35.58
C LYS A 30 -6.29 -34.98 -36.37
N VAL A 31 -5.09 -34.86 -36.96
CA VAL A 31 -4.42 -35.97 -37.68
C VAL A 31 -4.17 -37.17 -36.78
N GLU A 32 -3.73 -36.97 -35.53
CA GLU A 32 -3.55 -38.05 -34.55
C GLU A 32 -4.89 -38.75 -34.25
N SER A 33 -5.98 -37.99 -34.10
CA SER A 33 -7.31 -38.56 -33.81
C SER A 33 -7.93 -39.33 -34.99
N GLU A 34 -7.60 -38.93 -36.22
CA GLU A 34 -8.10 -39.52 -37.46
C GLU A 34 -7.18 -40.65 -37.99
N ALA A 35 -6.02 -40.85 -37.37
CA ALA A 35 -5.07 -41.87 -37.77
C ALA A 35 -5.66 -43.29 -37.63
N PRO A 36 -5.40 -44.19 -38.60
CA PRO A 36 -5.91 -45.56 -38.55
C PRO A 36 -5.40 -46.29 -37.31
N GLN A 37 -6.22 -47.21 -36.77
CA GLN A 37 -5.81 -48.07 -35.67
C GLN A 37 -5.29 -49.40 -36.21
N ASN A 38 -4.14 -49.82 -35.71
CA ASN A 38 -3.64 -51.17 -35.91
C ASN A 38 -4.15 -52.07 -34.77
N TRP A 39 -4.03 -53.39 -34.96
CA TRP A 39 -4.45 -54.38 -33.96
C TRP A 39 -3.26 -55.25 -33.59
N SER A 40 -3.05 -55.48 -32.30
CA SER A 40 -2.05 -56.40 -31.81
C SER A 40 -2.45 -57.84 -32.11
N HIS A 41 -1.49 -58.76 -32.04
CA HIS A 41 -1.73 -60.21 -32.12
C HIS A 41 -2.64 -60.75 -31.00
N LEU A 42 -2.90 -59.95 -29.96
CA LEU A 42 -3.83 -60.24 -28.86
C LEU A 42 -5.21 -59.60 -29.05
N GLY A 43 -5.46 -58.94 -30.18
CA GLY A 43 -6.73 -58.28 -30.49
C GLY A 43 -6.92 -56.91 -29.82
N ASN A 44 -5.85 -56.31 -29.28
CA ASN A 44 -5.90 -54.96 -28.70
C ASN A 44 -5.64 -53.90 -29.77
N ALA A 45 -6.37 -52.79 -29.75
CA ALA A 45 -6.05 -51.63 -30.60
C ALA A 45 -4.67 -51.06 -30.22
N VAL A 46 -3.83 -50.82 -31.22
CA VAL A 46 -2.49 -50.21 -31.13
C VAL A 46 -2.42 -49.06 -32.13
N GLY A 47 -1.70 -47.98 -31.81
CA GLY A 47 -1.49 -46.89 -32.75
C GLY A 47 -0.84 -47.37 -34.05
N SER A 48 -1.25 -46.80 -35.18
CA SER A 48 -0.54 -46.96 -36.45
C SER A 48 0.79 -46.21 -36.45
N SER A 49 1.64 -46.47 -37.46
CA SER A 49 2.88 -45.70 -37.63
C SER A 49 2.57 -44.22 -37.84
N GLU A 50 1.48 -43.92 -38.54
CA GLU A 50 0.95 -42.58 -38.80
C GLU A 50 0.48 -41.92 -37.50
N PHE A 51 -0.18 -42.67 -36.61
CA PHE A 51 -0.55 -42.20 -35.27
C PHE A 51 0.69 -41.77 -34.47
N TYR A 52 1.70 -42.64 -34.37
CA TYR A 52 2.90 -42.33 -33.58
C TYR A 52 3.71 -41.16 -34.16
N ALA A 53 3.78 -41.04 -35.50
CA ALA A 53 4.43 -39.90 -36.15
C ALA A 53 3.68 -38.58 -35.90
N ALA A 54 2.35 -38.58 -36.00
CA ALA A 54 1.53 -37.40 -35.71
C ALA A 54 1.62 -37.01 -34.22
N GLN A 55 1.63 -37.99 -33.32
CA GLN A 55 1.81 -37.80 -31.89
C GLN A 55 3.18 -37.20 -31.55
N GLU A 56 4.27 -37.69 -32.13
CA GLU A 56 5.62 -37.14 -31.92
C GLU A 56 5.72 -35.69 -32.39
N GLN A 57 5.17 -35.39 -33.57
CA GLN A 57 5.13 -34.02 -34.09
C GLN A 57 4.26 -33.11 -33.23
N ARG A 58 3.11 -33.59 -32.73
CA ARG A 58 2.24 -32.82 -31.82
C ARG A 58 2.96 -32.54 -30.51
N MET A 59 3.63 -33.53 -29.92
CA MET A 59 4.39 -33.33 -28.68
C MET A 59 5.51 -32.31 -28.88
N THR A 60 6.23 -32.38 -30.00
CA THR A 60 7.26 -31.38 -30.34
C THR A 60 6.67 -29.98 -30.50
N ALA A 61 5.58 -29.84 -31.25
CA ALA A 61 4.88 -28.56 -31.41
C ALA A 61 4.34 -28.02 -30.07
N GLY A 62 3.86 -28.91 -29.19
CA GLY A 62 3.42 -28.56 -27.84
C GLY A 62 4.55 -28.03 -26.97
N MET A 63 5.71 -28.69 -26.97
CA MET A 63 6.91 -28.21 -26.25
C MET A 63 7.36 -26.84 -26.77
N GLN A 64 7.39 -26.64 -28.09
CA GLN A 64 7.72 -25.36 -28.70
C GLN A 64 6.72 -24.26 -28.32
N LEU A 65 5.42 -24.59 -28.30
CA LEU A 65 4.37 -23.66 -27.89
C LEU A 65 4.53 -23.22 -26.44
N ASP A 66 4.83 -24.15 -25.53
CA ASP A 66 5.07 -23.84 -24.12
C ASP A 66 6.34 -22.99 -23.92
N GLU A 67 7.39 -23.26 -24.69
CA GLU A 67 8.60 -22.44 -24.70
C GLU A 67 8.32 -21.00 -25.15
N VAL A 68 7.59 -20.83 -26.26
CA VAL A 68 7.20 -19.51 -26.79
C VAL A 68 6.33 -18.76 -25.79
N LYS A 69 5.34 -19.42 -25.16
CA LYS A 69 4.51 -18.82 -24.10
C LYS A 69 5.36 -18.32 -22.93
N SER A 70 6.27 -19.16 -22.43
CA SER A 70 7.20 -18.79 -21.37
C SER A 70 8.12 -17.63 -21.76
N ARG A 71 8.59 -17.58 -23.02
CA ARG A 71 9.38 -16.47 -23.53
C ARG A 71 8.56 -15.17 -23.60
N ILE A 72 7.34 -15.22 -24.12
CA ILE A 72 6.41 -14.08 -24.16
C ILE A 72 6.18 -13.51 -22.75
N GLU A 73 5.91 -14.36 -21.75
CA GLU A 73 5.72 -13.91 -20.38
C GLU A 73 6.95 -13.22 -19.80
N ARG A 74 8.15 -13.75 -20.07
CA ARG A 74 9.42 -13.14 -19.64
C ARG A 74 9.62 -11.77 -20.30
N LEU A 75 9.37 -11.67 -21.61
CA LEU A 75 9.45 -10.41 -22.34
C LEU A 75 8.46 -9.37 -21.82
N ASN A 76 7.20 -9.77 -21.58
CA ASN A 76 6.19 -8.88 -21.01
C ASN A 76 6.63 -8.32 -19.65
N ARG A 77 7.15 -9.16 -18.76
CA ARG A 77 7.69 -8.70 -17.46
C ARG A 77 8.86 -7.73 -17.64
N ARG A 78 9.76 -7.99 -18.59
CA ARG A 78 10.92 -7.13 -18.88
C ARG A 78 10.48 -5.78 -19.48
N ILE A 79 9.56 -5.78 -20.43
CA ILE A 79 8.99 -4.59 -21.05
C ILE A 79 8.32 -3.73 -19.99
N GLN A 80 7.45 -4.32 -19.16
CA GLN A 80 6.77 -3.60 -18.08
C GLN A 80 7.77 -2.97 -17.10
N TYR A 81 8.82 -3.70 -16.72
CA TYR A 81 9.88 -3.16 -15.87
C TYR A 81 10.59 -1.95 -16.51
N LEU A 82 10.97 -2.05 -17.79
CA LEU A 82 11.66 -0.96 -18.50
C LEU A 82 10.75 0.27 -18.68
N GLU A 83 9.45 0.07 -18.92
CA GLU A 83 8.47 1.15 -19.00
C GLU A 83 8.29 1.86 -17.65
N GLN A 84 8.19 1.09 -16.56
CA GLN A 84 8.15 1.65 -15.21
C GLN A 84 9.44 2.41 -14.88
N LEU A 85 10.60 1.87 -15.27
CA LEU A 85 11.89 2.51 -15.02
C LEU A 85 12.02 3.83 -15.81
N ALA A 86 11.57 3.87 -17.06
CA ALA A 86 11.54 5.09 -17.86
C ALA A 86 10.63 6.17 -17.22
N GLY A 87 9.53 5.75 -16.59
CA GLY A 87 8.62 6.62 -15.86
C GLY A 87 9.04 6.94 -14.41
N ALA A 88 10.07 6.29 -13.87
CA ALA A 88 10.36 6.28 -12.44
C ALA A 88 10.64 7.67 -11.87
N ASN A 89 11.41 8.51 -12.56
CA ASN A 89 11.71 9.87 -12.09
C ASN A 89 10.43 10.73 -11.96
N LYS A 90 9.52 10.63 -12.94
CA LYS A 90 8.23 11.34 -12.89
C LYS A 90 7.36 10.79 -11.76
N ALA A 91 7.35 9.47 -11.57
CA ALA A 91 6.61 8.82 -10.50
C ALA A 91 7.13 9.23 -9.11
N ILE A 92 8.46 9.31 -8.92
CA ILE A 92 9.09 9.79 -7.68
C ILE A 92 8.66 11.23 -7.39
N LEU A 93 8.73 12.13 -8.37
CA LEU A 93 8.33 13.52 -8.19
C LEU A 93 6.86 13.65 -7.80
N ALA A 94 5.97 12.97 -8.53
CA ALA A 94 4.53 12.98 -8.24
C ALA A 94 4.21 12.37 -6.86
N ALA A 95 4.90 11.29 -6.47
CA ALA A 95 4.70 10.66 -5.18
C ALA A 95 5.19 11.55 -4.02
N ASN A 96 6.32 12.24 -4.19
CA ASN A 96 6.84 13.18 -3.18
C ASN A 96 5.91 14.39 -3.01
N GLU A 97 5.36 14.92 -4.10
CA GLU A 97 4.36 15.98 -4.04
C GLU A 97 3.08 15.52 -3.33
N ALA A 98 2.59 14.33 -3.67
CA ALA A 98 1.43 13.74 -3.00
C ALA A 98 1.68 13.49 -1.51
N GLU A 99 2.87 13.03 -1.14
CA GLU A 99 3.25 12.83 0.27
C GLU A 99 3.27 14.16 1.03
N LEU A 100 3.86 15.21 0.45
CA LEU A 100 3.90 16.53 1.04
C LEU A 100 2.49 17.08 1.29
N LEU A 101 1.61 17.01 0.28
CA LEU A 101 0.23 17.48 0.38
C LEU A 101 -0.57 16.67 1.42
N ALA A 102 -0.41 15.35 1.43
CA ALA A 102 -1.07 14.48 2.40
C ALA A 102 -0.61 14.77 3.82
N ARG A 103 0.70 14.96 4.03
CA ARG A 103 1.28 15.33 5.34
C ARG A 103 0.75 16.68 5.83
N GLN A 104 0.71 17.69 4.96
CA GLN A 104 0.13 19.00 5.28
C GLN A 104 -1.36 18.89 5.65
N SER A 105 -2.11 18.04 4.95
CA SER A 105 -3.52 17.79 5.25
C SER A 105 -3.71 17.18 6.64
N VAL A 106 -2.91 16.17 6.98
CA VAL A 106 -2.90 15.54 8.32
C VAL A 106 -2.57 16.58 9.39
N GLU A 107 -1.47 17.33 9.24
CA GLU A 107 -1.06 18.35 10.21
C GLU A 107 -2.15 19.41 10.45
N ARG A 108 -2.80 19.87 9.37
CA ARG A 108 -3.92 20.83 9.46
C ARG A 108 -5.12 20.24 10.20
N LEU A 109 -5.49 18.99 9.91
CA LEU A 109 -6.61 18.31 10.56
C LEU A 109 -6.32 18.03 12.04
N GLU A 110 -5.09 17.62 12.39
CA GLU A 110 -4.67 17.46 13.79
C GLU A 110 -4.73 18.78 14.56
N ALA A 111 -4.28 19.88 13.95
CA ALA A 111 -4.36 21.21 14.55
C ALA A 111 -5.83 21.62 14.79
N SER A 112 -6.72 21.36 13.83
CA SER A 112 -8.16 21.60 13.99
C SER A 112 -8.78 20.72 15.07
N ALA A 113 -8.45 19.42 15.11
CA ALA A 113 -8.91 18.50 16.15
C ALA A 113 -8.51 18.99 17.55
N LYS A 114 -7.25 19.41 17.73
CA LYS A 114 -6.75 19.98 18.98
C LYS A 114 -7.52 21.24 19.39
N ARG A 115 -7.82 22.15 18.45
CA ARG A 115 -8.61 23.35 18.73
C ARG A 115 -10.03 23.02 19.20
N ILE A 116 -10.72 22.09 18.54
CA ILE A 116 -12.07 21.69 18.92
C ILE A 116 -12.09 20.97 20.26
N ALA A 117 -11.16 20.04 20.48
CA ALA A 117 -11.01 19.35 21.76
C ALA A 117 -10.75 20.35 22.91
N GLY A 118 -9.91 21.35 22.67
CA GLY A 118 -9.68 22.46 23.61
C GLY A 118 -10.96 23.22 23.92
N LYS A 119 -11.71 23.65 22.90
CA LYS A 119 -12.98 24.39 23.07
C LYS A 119 -14.05 23.58 23.81
N LEU A 120 -14.20 22.29 23.48
CA LEU A 120 -15.11 21.40 24.20
C LEU A 120 -14.73 21.27 25.67
N THR A 121 -13.43 21.13 25.96
CA THR A 121 -12.93 21.02 27.33
C THR A 121 -13.17 22.31 28.13
N GLU A 122 -12.88 23.46 27.53
CA GLU A 122 -13.15 24.79 28.11
C GLU A 122 -14.64 24.96 28.44
N MET A 123 -15.53 24.69 27.49
CA MET A 123 -16.98 24.84 27.69
C MET A 123 -17.53 23.88 28.75
N ARG A 124 -17.10 22.61 28.74
CA ARG A 124 -17.51 21.63 29.75
C ARG A 124 -17.02 22.01 31.14
N LYS A 125 -15.79 22.50 31.25
CA LYS A 125 -15.22 22.99 32.52
C LYS A 125 -15.98 24.21 33.02
N ALA A 126 -16.23 25.21 32.16
CA ALA A 126 -16.97 26.41 32.52
C ALA A 126 -18.38 26.08 33.04
N ASN A 127 -19.12 25.22 32.31
CA ASN A 127 -20.45 24.77 32.73
C ASN A 127 -20.41 24.01 34.07
N ARG A 128 -19.40 23.17 34.29
CA ARG A 128 -19.24 22.42 35.54
C ARG A 128 -18.94 23.35 36.72
N THR A 129 -17.97 24.25 36.56
CA THR A 129 -17.58 25.20 37.61
C THR A 129 -18.73 26.13 37.98
N ALA A 130 -19.46 26.67 36.99
CA ALA A 130 -20.62 27.53 37.25
C ALA A 130 -21.73 26.78 38.03
N PHE A 131 -21.98 25.51 37.67
CA PHE A 131 -22.95 24.69 38.36
C PHE A 131 -22.53 24.35 39.80
N GLU A 132 -21.26 23.98 40.01
CA GLU A 132 -20.71 23.71 41.36
C GLU A 132 -20.81 24.95 42.25
N GLN A 133 -20.47 26.13 41.73
CA GLN A 133 -20.59 27.40 42.46
C GLN A 133 -22.04 27.74 42.81
N ALA A 134 -22.98 27.61 41.86
CA ALA A 134 -24.39 27.86 42.12
C ALA A 134 -24.97 26.87 43.14
N SER A 135 -24.59 25.59 43.05
CA SER A 135 -25.00 24.55 44.00
C SER A 135 -24.46 24.82 45.41
N HIS A 136 -23.22 25.29 45.54
CA HIS A 136 -22.65 25.66 46.83
C HIS A 136 -23.39 26.86 47.45
N ALA A 137 -23.71 27.88 46.64
CA ALA A 137 -24.47 29.03 47.09
C ALA A 137 -25.89 28.64 47.58
N GLU A 138 -26.56 27.70 46.91
CA GLU A 138 -27.84 27.14 47.38
C GLU A 138 -27.70 26.40 48.72
N GLN A 139 -26.66 25.58 48.88
CA GLN A 139 -26.39 24.86 50.14
C GLN A 139 -26.14 25.81 51.31
N GLU A 140 -25.30 26.83 51.11
CA GLU A 140 -25.04 27.84 52.14
C GLU A 140 -26.31 28.63 52.50
N ALA A 141 -27.14 28.96 51.50
CA ALA A 141 -28.38 29.69 51.73
C ALA A 141 -29.39 28.84 52.50
N ALA A 142 -29.52 27.55 52.17
CA ALA A 142 -30.35 26.60 52.90
C ALA A 142 -29.88 26.45 54.36
N GLN A 143 -28.57 26.36 54.58
CA GLN A 143 -28.00 26.31 55.93
C GLN A 143 -28.29 27.60 56.71
N SER A 144 -28.19 28.76 56.05
CA SER A 144 -28.53 30.05 56.67
C SER A 144 -30.00 30.12 57.09
N ILE A 145 -30.92 29.56 56.28
CA ILE A 145 -32.34 29.45 56.64
C ILE A 145 -32.52 28.54 57.86
N ALA A 146 -31.88 27.37 57.88
CA ALA A 146 -31.96 26.45 59.01
C ALA A 146 -31.45 27.10 60.31
N THR A 147 -30.33 27.83 60.25
CA THR A 147 -29.78 28.55 61.40
C THR A 147 -30.71 29.69 61.85
N ALA A 148 -31.22 30.51 60.92
CA ALA A 148 -32.14 31.60 61.25
C ALA A 148 -33.43 31.08 61.91
N ALA A 149 -34.01 30.01 61.37
CA ALA A 149 -35.18 29.35 61.93
C ALA A 149 -34.94 28.82 63.36
N SER A 150 -33.72 28.34 63.65
CA SER A 150 -33.35 27.90 65.01
C SER A 150 -33.14 29.05 66.01
N SER A 151 -32.73 30.22 65.53
CA SER A 151 -32.45 31.40 66.37
C SER A 151 -33.69 32.20 66.74
N GLY A 152 -34.75 32.12 65.92
CA GLY A 152 -36.00 32.87 66.12
C GLY A 152 -35.89 34.38 65.90
N GLU A 153 -34.74 34.90 65.41
CA GLU A 153 -34.58 36.32 65.08
C GLU A 153 -35.22 36.67 63.73
N PRO A 154 -36.23 37.56 63.69
CA PRO A 154 -36.93 37.91 62.44
C PRO A 154 -36.03 38.58 61.38
N THR A 155 -35.00 39.31 61.83
CA THR A 155 -33.99 39.96 60.99
C THR A 155 -33.09 38.94 60.30
N ALA A 156 -32.66 37.91 61.03
CA ALA A 156 -31.86 36.81 60.50
C ALA A 156 -32.65 35.99 59.48
N GLU A 157 -33.94 35.77 59.73
CA GLU A 157 -34.83 35.01 58.83
C GLU A 157 -35.03 35.74 57.50
N LYS A 158 -35.29 37.04 57.53
CA LYS A 158 -35.44 37.86 56.31
C LYS A 158 -34.15 37.92 55.49
N ALA A 159 -32.99 38.00 56.15
CA ALA A 159 -31.69 37.95 55.49
C ALA A 159 -31.42 36.60 54.82
N ALA A 160 -31.74 35.50 55.52
CA ALA A 160 -31.58 34.13 55.00
C ALA A 160 -32.51 33.85 53.81
N GLN A 161 -33.77 34.29 53.86
CA GLN A 161 -34.70 34.21 52.73
C GLN A 161 -34.20 34.99 51.51
N THR A 162 -33.64 36.19 51.73
CA THR A 162 -33.03 36.97 50.65
C THR A 162 -31.82 36.25 50.04
N LYS A 163 -30.98 35.62 50.86
CA LYS A 163 -29.84 34.80 50.40
C LYS A 163 -30.31 33.60 49.56
N MET A 164 -31.38 32.93 50.00
CA MET A 164 -31.98 31.80 49.27
C MET A 164 -32.58 32.22 47.93
N ALA A 165 -33.31 33.34 47.87
CA ALA A 165 -33.85 33.86 46.61
C ALA A 165 -32.73 34.16 45.59
N LYS A 166 -31.63 34.79 46.04
CA LYS A 166 -30.45 35.05 45.20
C LYS A 166 -29.76 33.77 44.72
N ALA A 167 -29.62 32.78 45.60
CA ALA A 167 -29.02 31.50 45.24
C ALA A 167 -29.87 30.74 44.18
N ALA A 168 -31.19 30.72 44.38
CA ALA A 168 -32.13 30.10 43.45
C ALA A 168 -32.13 30.80 42.07
N GLU A 169 -32.08 32.14 42.05
CA GLU A 169 -31.93 32.93 40.82
C GLU A 169 -30.61 32.60 40.10
N GLY A 170 -29.50 32.53 40.85
CA GLY A 170 -28.19 32.13 40.31
C GLY A 170 -28.21 30.72 39.69
N MET A 171 -28.82 29.76 40.36
CA MET A 171 -28.95 28.39 39.84
C MET A 171 -29.86 28.32 38.61
N ALA A 172 -30.97 29.07 38.58
CA ALA A 172 -31.84 29.16 37.41
C ALA A 172 -31.09 29.72 36.20
N LYS A 173 -30.28 30.77 36.41
CA LYS A 173 -29.43 31.37 35.37
C LYS A 173 -28.42 30.36 34.81
N VAL A 174 -27.68 29.65 35.67
CA VAL A 174 -26.71 28.64 35.22
C VAL A 174 -27.38 27.50 34.45
N LYS A 175 -28.57 27.05 34.88
CA LYS A 175 -29.35 26.04 34.15
C LYS A 175 -29.76 26.53 32.76
N ALA A 176 -30.23 27.78 32.65
CA ALA A 176 -30.60 28.39 31.38
C ALA A 176 -29.39 28.54 30.44
N GLU A 177 -28.25 29.03 30.95
CA GLU A 177 -27.00 29.15 30.18
C GLU A 177 -26.50 27.78 29.69
N ARG A 178 -26.56 26.75 30.54
CA ARG A 178 -26.19 25.39 30.14
C ARG A 178 -27.10 24.84 29.03
N GLN A 179 -28.40 25.12 29.10
CA GLN A 179 -29.35 24.72 28.06
C GLN A 179 -29.13 25.50 26.76
N ALA A 180 -28.83 26.80 26.83
CA ALA A 180 -28.49 27.63 25.69
C ALA A 180 -27.18 27.19 25.00
N ASN A 181 -26.20 26.70 25.77
CA ASN A 181 -24.92 26.21 25.25
C ASN A 181 -24.98 24.78 24.68
N GLN A 182 -26.06 24.02 24.91
CA GLN A 182 -26.18 22.63 24.49
C GLN A 182 -26.09 22.42 22.97
N PRO A 183 -26.77 23.23 22.13
CA PRO A 183 -26.65 23.12 20.67
C PRO A 183 -25.22 23.37 20.18
N LEU A 184 -24.51 24.33 20.78
CA LEU A 184 -23.13 24.64 20.43
C LEU A 184 -22.17 23.49 20.81
N LEU A 185 -22.37 22.87 21.98
CA LEU A 185 -21.63 21.67 22.38
C LEU A 185 -21.82 20.51 21.38
N ARG A 186 -23.08 20.25 20.99
CA ARG A 186 -23.39 19.22 20.00
C ARG A 186 -22.76 19.51 18.64
N ALA A 187 -22.75 20.77 18.21
CA ALA A 187 -22.10 21.17 16.96
C ALA A 187 -20.59 20.91 17.00
N PHE A 188 -19.92 21.24 18.12
CA PHE A 188 -18.50 20.93 18.28
C PHE A 188 -18.21 19.42 18.35
N GLU A 189 -19.08 18.63 18.99
CA GLU A 189 -18.96 17.16 19.03
C GLU A 189 -19.14 16.53 17.64
N ALA A 190 -20.11 17.02 16.86
CA ALA A 190 -20.31 16.60 15.48
C ALA A 190 -19.09 16.94 14.61
N GLU A 191 -18.58 18.17 14.71
CA GLU A 191 -17.39 18.59 13.97
C GLU A 191 -16.14 17.80 14.37
N ALA A 192 -15.97 17.49 15.66
CA ALA A 192 -14.89 16.62 16.13
C ALA A 192 -14.96 15.21 15.49
N THR A 193 -16.18 14.68 15.33
CA THR A 193 -16.42 13.39 14.66
C THR A 193 -16.09 13.47 13.18
N THR A 194 -16.51 14.54 12.50
CA THR A 194 -16.18 14.80 11.09
C THR A 194 -14.68 14.90 10.86
N ILE A 195 -13.96 15.69 11.68
CA ILE A 195 -12.50 15.82 11.59
C ILE A 195 -11.82 14.47 11.83
N SER A 196 -12.32 13.66 12.75
CA SER A 196 -11.76 12.32 13.01
C SER A 196 -11.86 11.42 11.77
N GLY A 197 -13.03 11.39 11.11
CA GLY A 197 -13.18 10.65 9.85
C GLY A 197 -12.31 11.20 8.72
N GLN A 198 -12.16 12.52 8.62
CA GLN A 198 -11.26 13.15 7.65
C GLN A 198 -9.79 12.81 7.94
N LEU A 199 -9.40 12.72 9.21
CA LEU A 199 -8.04 12.36 9.64
C LEU A 199 -7.69 10.94 9.21
N GLU A 200 -8.60 9.98 9.41
CA GLU A 200 -8.40 8.58 8.97
C GLU A 200 -8.15 8.50 7.46
N VAL A 201 -8.96 9.20 6.66
CA VAL A 201 -8.80 9.28 5.20
C VAL A 201 -7.47 9.93 4.83
N ALA A 202 -7.11 11.06 5.46
CA ALA A 202 -5.86 11.76 5.19
C ALA A 202 -4.63 10.91 5.56
N GLN A 203 -4.69 10.15 6.65
CA GLN A 203 -3.64 9.22 7.06
C GLN A 203 -3.48 8.07 6.07
N GLU A 204 -4.58 7.53 5.55
CA GLU A 204 -4.52 6.49 4.51
C GLU A 204 -3.90 7.01 3.21
N GLN A 205 -4.29 8.22 2.80
CA GLN A 205 -3.68 8.91 1.66
C GLN A 205 -2.17 9.11 1.86
N LEU A 206 -1.75 9.51 3.06
CA LEU A 206 -0.33 9.67 3.40
C LEU A 206 0.41 8.33 3.31
N ARG A 207 -0.14 7.25 3.89
CA ARG A 207 0.46 5.90 3.80
C ARG A 207 0.62 5.45 2.35
N SER A 208 -0.42 5.66 1.54
CA SER A 208 -0.40 5.30 0.12
C SER A 208 0.65 6.10 -0.65
N ALA A 209 0.77 7.40 -0.41
CA ALA A 209 1.79 8.25 -1.03
C ALA A 209 3.21 7.83 -0.66
N ILE A 210 3.48 7.56 0.63
CA ILE A 210 4.78 7.04 1.11
C ILE A 210 5.12 5.71 0.43
N ALA A 211 4.16 4.80 0.34
CA ALA A 211 4.35 3.50 -0.30
C ALA A 211 4.60 3.63 -1.81
N ALA A 212 3.94 4.58 -2.49
CA ALA A 212 4.20 4.89 -3.90
C ALA A 212 5.61 5.46 -4.11
N SER A 213 6.04 6.42 -3.27
CA SER A 213 7.37 7.00 -3.32
C SER A 213 8.45 5.93 -3.08
N SER A 214 8.28 5.12 -2.04
CA SER A 214 9.21 4.04 -1.69
C SER A 214 9.35 3.01 -2.81
N ARG A 215 8.25 2.62 -3.46
CA ARG A 215 8.29 1.69 -4.60
C ARG A 215 9.01 2.28 -5.81
N ALA A 216 8.72 3.53 -6.15
CA ALA A 216 9.36 4.20 -7.29
C ALA A 216 10.87 4.39 -7.05
N MET A 217 11.25 4.73 -5.82
CA MET A 217 12.65 4.82 -5.41
C MET A 217 13.36 3.46 -5.42
N ALA A 218 12.72 2.42 -4.88
CA ALA A 218 13.26 1.07 -4.89
C ALA A 218 13.50 0.54 -6.31
N LEU A 219 12.59 0.84 -7.25
CA LEU A 219 12.77 0.50 -8.67
C LEU A 219 14.02 1.15 -9.26
N LYS A 220 14.21 2.45 -9.02
CA LYS A 220 15.36 3.20 -9.52
C LYS A 220 16.67 2.70 -8.90
N LEU A 221 16.71 2.57 -7.58
CA LEU A 221 17.88 2.04 -6.86
C LEU A 221 18.20 0.60 -7.24
N GLY A 222 17.18 -0.22 -7.53
CA GLY A 222 17.36 -1.56 -8.06
C GLY A 222 18.03 -1.57 -9.44
N ALA A 223 17.65 -0.66 -10.32
CA ALA A 223 18.30 -0.50 -11.62
C ALA A 223 19.76 0.00 -11.48
N ASP A 224 20.00 0.98 -10.62
CA ASP A 224 21.35 1.48 -10.32
C ASP A 224 22.24 0.36 -9.72
N TRP A 225 21.65 -0.46 -8.84
CA TRP A 225 22.29 -1.65 -8.29
C TRP A 225 22.66 -2.65 -9.37
N ASP A 226 21.73 -2.99 -10.27
CA ASP A 226 21.96 -3.95 -11.35
C ASP A 226 23.08 -3.48 -12.29
N GLN A 227 23.15 -2.18 -12.57
CA GLN A 227 24.24 -1.59 -13.34
C GLN A 227 25.60 -1.76 -12.62
N ALA A 228 25.65 -1.46 -11.31
CA ALA A 228 26.85 -1.63 -10.52
C ALA A 228 27.26 -3.11 -10.40
N ALA A 229 26.29 -4.01 -10.24
CA ALA A 229 26.50 -5.45 -10.22
C ALA A 229 27.10 -5.93 -11.55
N GLY A 230 26.57 -5.49 -12.68
CA GLY A 230 27.13 -5.80 -14.01
C GLY A 230 28.59 -5.35 -14.17
N ALA A 231 28.93 -4.15 -13.68
CA ALA A 231 30.31 -3.67 -13.70
C ALA A 231 31.24 -4.52 -12.79
N LEU A 232 30.77 -4.89 -11.60
CA LEU A 232 31.51 -5.77 -10.69
C LEU A 232 31.75 -7.15 -11.33
N VAL A 233 30.76 -7.69 -12.03
CA VAL A 233 30.84 -8.98 -12.73
C VAL A 233 31.88 -8.94 -13.85
N ALA A 234 31.91 -7.85 -14.64
CA ALA A 234 32.91 -7.67 -15.68
C ALA A 234 34.34 -7.65 -15.11
N ILE A 235 34.56 -6.91 -14.01
CA ILE A 235 35.85 -6.89 -13.30
C ILE A 235 36.19 -8.26 -12.73
N GLY A 236 35.22 -8.93 -12.11
CA GLY A 236 35.37 -10.27 -11.55
C GLY A 236 35.75 -11.32 -12.59
N ALA A 237 35.19 -11.24 -13.80
CA ALA A 237 35.56 -12.09 -14.92
C ALA A 237 37.04 -11.89 -15.32
N GLU A 238 37.52 -10.64 -15.40
CA GLU A 238 38.94 -10.35 -15.66
C GLU A 238 39.85 -10.86 -14.53
N LEU A 239 39.45 -10.70 -13.27
CA LEU A 239 40.19 -11.26 -12.13
C LEU A 239 40.32 -12.79 -12.23
N ILE A 240 39.27 -13.49 -12.67
CA ILE A 240 39.32 -14.93 -12.91
C ILE A 240 40.30 -15.28 -14.03
N LYS A 241 40.29 -14.55 -15.16
CA LYS A 241 41.26 -14.75 -16.26
C LYS A 241 42.70 -14.63 -15.77
N HIS A 242 42.94 -13.75 -14.80
CA HIS A 242 44.26 -13.51 -14.21
C HIS A 242 44.55 -14.34 -12.94
N GLY A 243 43.79 -15.39 -12.65
CA GLY A 243 44.09 -16.37 -11.60
C GLY A 243 43.62 -15.99 -10.19
N ALA A 244 42.92 -14.88 -10.01
CA ALA A 244 42.36 -14.45 -8.71
C ALA A 244 40.93 -14.97 -8.46
N GLY A 245 40.59 -16.14 -9.02
CA GLY A 245 39.23 -16.68 -8.94
C GLY A 245 38.86 -17.28 -7.58
N HIS A 246 39.83 -17.72 -6.78
CA HIS A 246 39.58 -18.40 -5.50
C HIS A 246 38.84 -17.50 -4.50
N GLN A 247 39.16 -16.21 -4.50
CA GLN A 247 38.56 -15.18 -3.65
C GLN A 247 37.08 -14.93 -3.97
N LEU A 248 36.61 -15.34 -5.15
CA LEU A 248 35.25 -15.09 -5.65
C LEU A 248 34.33 -16.31 -5.51
N THR A 249 34.78 -17.39 -4.86
CA THR A 249 34.04 -18.65 -4.74
C THR A 249 32.71 -18.54 -4.00
N SER A 250 32.61 -17.61 -3.04
CA SER A 250 31.36 -17.34 -2.31
C SER A 250 30.59 -16.12 -2.83
N LEU A 251 30.98 -15.56 -4.00
CA LEU A 251 30.31 -14.40 -4.57
C LEU A 251 28.85 -14.73 -4.92
N LYS A 252 27.94 -13.93 -4.37
CA LYS A 252 26.52 -13.92 -4.71
C LYS A 252 26.05 -12.47 -4.77
N VAL A 253 25.77 -11.97 -5.96
CA VAL A 253 25.27 -10.60 -6.15
C VAL A 253 23.86 -10.68 -6.73
N PRO A 254 22.81 -10.30 -5.97
CA PRO A 254 21.44 -10.34 -6.47
C PRO A 254 21.24 -9.31 -7.59
N THR A 255 20.26 -9.57 -8.45
CA THR A 255 19.73 -8.57 -9.39
C THR A 255 18.26 -8.26 -9.08
N PHE A 256 17.83 -7.03 -9.32
CA PHE A 256 16.47 -6.55 -9.08
C PHE A 256 15.61 -6.52 -10.34
N ALA A 257 16.21 -6.62 -11.53
CA ALA A 257 15.50 -6.83 -12.78
C ALA A 257 14.71 -8.15 -12.77
N PRO A 258 13.59 -8.23 -13.52
CA PRO A 258 12.80 -9.45 -13.63
C PRO A 258 13.63 -10.63 -14.11
N GLY A 259 13.57 -11.76 -13.40
CA GLY A 259 14.32 -12.98 -13.75
C GLY A 259 15.00 -13.71 -12.60
N ASN A 260 14.94 -13.16 -11.37
CA ASN A 260 15.53 -13.75 -10.15
C ASN A 260 16.98 -14.22 -10.38
N ARG A 261 17.76 -13.40 -11.10
CA ARG A 261 19.15 -13.71 -11.42
C ARG A 261 20.03 -13.36 -10.22
N THR A 262 21.12 -14.10 -10.06
CA THR A 262 22.15 -13.81 -9.08
C THR A 262 23.48 -14.09 -9.71
N TYR A 263 24.36 -13.09 -9.73
CA TYR A 263 25.70 -13.28 -10.21
C TYR A 263 26.51 -14.12 -9.25
N THR A 264 27.06 -15.21 -9.78
CA THR A 264 27.89 -16.17 -9.06
C THR A 264 29.22 -16.38 -9.77
N GLN A 265 30.18 -17.02 -9.10
CA GLN A 265 31.47 -17.35 -9.71
C GLN A 265 31.33 -18.11 -11.05
N TYR A 266 30.27 -18.90 -11.24
CA TYR A 266 30.03 -19.61 -12.50
C TYR A 266 29.79 -18.65 -13.66
N GLU A 267 28.93 -17.65 -13.46
CA GLU A 267 28.65 -16.64 -14.49
C GLU A 267 29.90 -15.81 -14.82
N LEU A 268 30.72 -15.50 -13.81
CA LEU A 268 32.01 -14.82 -14.03
C LEU A 268 32.99 -15.70 -14.82
N ARG A 269 33.02 -17.02 -14.58
CA ARG A 269 33.85 -17.96 -15.36
C ARG A 269 33.37 -18.09 -16.79
N ASP A 270 32.06 -18.15 -17.01
CA ASP A 270 31.50 -18.22 -18.36
C ASP A 270 31.87 -16.95 -19.15
N LEU A 271 31.73 -15.77 -18.54
CA LEU A 271 32.22 -14.52 -19.13
C LEU A 271 33.74 -14.50 -19.35
N ALA A 272 34.52 -15.01 -18.40
CA ALA A 272 35.97 -15.12 -18.52
C ALA A 272 36.38 -15.97 -19.74
N ASN A 273 35.56 -16.97 -20.08
CA ASN A 273 35.75 -17.85 -21.23
C ASN A 273 35.07 -17.36 -22.52
N GLY A 274 34.56 -16.12 -22.54
CA GLY A 274 33.90 -15.54 -23.71
C GLY A 274 32.51 -16.08 -24.01
N LYS A 275 31.88 -16.78 -23.06
CA LYS A 275 30.47 -17.15 -23.16
C LYS A 275 29.61 -15.99 -22.66
N ALA A 276 28.42 -15.83 -23.24
CA ALA A 276 27.45 -14.88 -22.73
C ALA A 276 27.05 -15.28 -21.30
N ALA A 277 27.07 -14.31 -20.37
CA ALA A 277 26.41 -14.46 -19.07
C ALA A 277 24.90 -14.43 -19.25
#